data_AF-A0A945B325-F1
#
_entry.id   AF-A0A945B325-F1
#
_cell.length_a   1.000
_cell.length_b   1.000
_cell.length_c   1.000
_cell.angle_alpha   90.00
_cell.angle_beta   90.00
_cell.angle_gamma   90.00
#
_symmetry.space_group_name_H-M   'P 1'
#
loop_
_entity.id
_entity.type
_entity.pdbx_description
1 polymer ?
#
loop_
_entity_poly.entity_id
_entity_poly.type
_entity_poly.pdbx_seq_one_letter_code
_entity_poly.pdbx_strand_id
1 'polypeptide(L)'
;MFNSLTHRKTIPMITFKYPSDITKLPRNDPAYLLVREYLLRLMVTADDSCQCWCPESQGFIVQLEESDTSRNLMPVWQDQFKDIPFESVHYQDGFYIAVVILNNNFGLIWLVEDAPWIDGPIRDVLKRNMDT
;
A
#
# COMPACT_ATOMS: atom_id res chain seq x y z
N MET A 1 -26.35 9.96 23.88
CA MET A 1 -24.91 10.13 23.62
C MET A 1 -24.25 8.78 23.81
N PHE A 2 -23.92 8.08 22.72
CA PHE A 2 -23.11 6.86 22.78
C PHE A 2 -21.87 7.11 21.94
N ASN A 3 -20.76 7.47 22.61
CA ASN A 3 -19.45 7.39 22.00
C ASN A 3 -18.99 5.93 22.10
N SER A 4 -19.24 5.14 21.05
CA SER A 4 -18.54 3.87 20.87
C SER A 4 -17.19 4.19 20.25
N LEU A 5 -16.19 4.42 21.10
CA LEU A 5 -14.78 4.40 20.70
C LEU A 5 -14.41 2.92 20.46
N THR A 6 -14.78 2.40 19.29
CA THR A 6 -14.15 1.19 18.76
C THR A 6 -12.67 1.50 18.60
N HIS A 7 -11.88 1.13 19.60
CA HIS A 7 -10.44 0.98 19.45
C HIS A 7 -10.26 -0.13 18.41
N ARG A 8 -10.14 0.25 17.13
CA ARG A 8 -9.56 -0.65 16.13
C ARG A 8 -8.21 -1.03 16.72
N LYS A 9 -8.04 -2.31 17.02
CA LYS A 9 -6.74 -2.90 17.34
C LYS A 9 -5.85 -2.49 16.17
N THR A 10 -4.94 -1.55 16.37
CA THR A 10 -4.13 -0.96 15.29
C THR A 10 -3.23 -2.05 14.75
N ILE A 11 -3.65 -2.63 13.62
CA ILE A 11 -2.87 -3.64 12.92
C ILE A 11 -1.74 -2.86 12.26
N PRO A 12 -0.47 -3.11 12.61
CA PRO A 12 0.63 -2.47 11.91
C PRO A 12 0.58 -2.89 10.43
N MET A 13 0.85 -1.96 9.52
CA MET A 13 1.06 -2.11 8.08
C MET A 13 0.85 -3.52 7.52
N ILE A 14 -0.18 -3.69 6.70
CA ILE A 14 -0.48 -4.99 6.10
C ILE A 14 0.28 -5.11 4.78
N THR A 15 1.00 -6.23 4.62
CA THR A 15 1.68 -6.55 3.35
C THR A 15 0.95 -7.67 2.63
N PHE A 16 0.81 -7.56 1.31
CA PHE A 16 0.21 -8.57 0.45
C PHE A 16 1.21 -9.00 -0.61
N LYS A 17 1.76 -10.19 -0.43
CA LYS A 17 2.82 -10.79 -1.23
C LYS A 17 2.30 -11.90 -2.13
N TYR A 18 1.27 -12.62 -1.68
CA TYR A 18 0.74 -13.80 -2.37
C TYR A 18 -0.79 -13.70 -2.52
N PRO A 19 -1.41 -14.40 -3.49
CA PRO A 19 -2.88 -14.45 -3.62
C PRO A 19 -3.61 -14.80 -2.33
N SER A 20 -3.05 -15.71 -1.53
CA SER A 20 -3.63 -16.13 -0.24
C SER A 20 -3.69 -15.00 0.78
N ASP A 21 -2.86 -13.96 0.65
CA ASP A 21 -2.84 -12.83 1.56
C ASP A 21 -4.10 -11.98 1.48
N ILE A 22 -4.93 -12.16 0.45
CA ILE A 22 -6.27 -11.54 0.40
C ILE A 22 -7.12 -11.91 1.61
N THR A 23 -6.83 -13.04 2.25
CA THR A 23 -7.52 -13.50 3.48
C THR A 23 -7.17 -12.66 4.72
N LYS A 24 -6.14 -11.80 4.65
CA LYS A 24 -5.82 -10.82 5.71
C LYS A 24 -6.89 -9.72 5.79
N LEU A 25 -7.69 -9.53 4.73
CA LEU A 25 -8.80 -8.60 4.70
C LEU A 25 -10.15 -9.34 4.79
N PRO A 26 -11.10 -8.83 5.58
CA PRO A 26 -12.50 -9.21 5.45
C PRO A 26 -13.03 -8.96 4.03
N ARG A 27 -13.97 -9.78 3.55
CA ARG A 27 -14.55 -9.62 2.19
C ARG A 27 -15.32 -8.31 1.98
N ASN A 28 -15.75 -7.68 3.06
CA ASN A 28 -16.44 -6.39 3.06
C ASN A 28 -15.50 -5.21 3.34
N ASP A 29 -14.19 -5.46 3.43
CA ASP A 29 -13.20 -4.40 3.58
C ASP A 29 -13.13 -3.56 2.30
N PRO A 30 -13.11 -2.21 2.38
CA PRO A 30 -13.05 -1.36 1.19
C PRO A 30 -11.79 -1.61 0.34
N ALA A 31 -10.67 -2.05 0.93
CA ALA A 31 -9.45 -2.36 0.19
C ALA A 31 -9.48 -3.73 -0.50
N TYR A 32 -10.47 -4.60 -0.20
CA TYR A 32 -10.46 -6.01 -0.62
C TYR A 32 -10.39 -6.17 -2.14
N LEU A 33 -11.24 -5.46 -2.89
CA LEU A 33 -11.27 -5.57 -4.34
C LEU A 33 -10.00 -5.00 -4.99
N LEU A 34 -9.50 -3.90 -4.44
CA LEU A 34 -8.29 -3.23 -4.92
C LEU A 34 -7.05 -4.11 -4.72
N VAL A 35 -6.86 -4.67 -3.51
CA VAL A 35 -5.77 -5.62 -3.22
C VAL A 35 -5.83 -6.83 -4.15
N ARG A 36 -7.03 -7.39 -4.34
CA ARG A 36 -7.21 -8.54 -5.25
C ARG A 36 -6.78 -8.21 -6.68
N GLU A 37 -7.16 -7.03 -7.17
CA GLU A 37 -6.79 -6.57 -8.50
C GLU A 37 -5.27 -6.42 -8.65
N TYR A 38 -4.61 -5.72 -7.72
CA TYR A 38 -3.18 -5.47 -7.80
C TYR A 38 -2.33 -6.72 -7.59
N LEU A 39 -2.77 -7.67 -6.76
CA LEU A 39 -2.10 -8.97 -6.63
C LEU A 39 -2.09 -9.71 -7.98
N LEU A 40 -3.21 -9.69 -8.71
CA LEU A 40 -3.29 -10.30 -10.03
C LEU A 40 -2.38 -9.58 -11.03
N ARG A 41 -2.35 -8.23 -11.02
CA ARG A 41 -1.49 -7.45 -11.92
C ARG A 41 -0.01 -7.74 -11.71
N LEU A 42 0.47 -7.71 -10.46
CA LEU A 42 1.86 -8.00 -10.11
C LEU A 42 2.31 -9.39 -10.58
N MET A 43 1.42 -10.39 -10.47
CA MET A 43 1.71 -11.75 -10.88
C MET A 43 1.67 -11.97 -12.39
N VAL A 44 0.82 -11.25 -13.12
CA VAL A 44 0.77 -11.31 -14.60
C VAL A 44 1.98 -10.62 -15.22
N THR A 45 2.54 -9.60 -14.57
CA THR A 45 3.76 -8.90 -15.04
C THR A 45 5.06 -9.65 -14.76
N ALA A 46 5.01 -10.75 -14.00
CA ALA A 46 6.15 -11.65 -13.86
C ALA A 46 6.31 -12.45 -15.17
N ASP A 47 7.17 -11.91 -16.04
CA ASP A 47 7.53 -12.32 -17.39
C ASP A 47 7.44 -13.83 -17.75
N ASP A 48 7.19 -14.11 -19.03
CA ASP A 48 7.11 -15.42 -19.68
C ASP A 48 8.42 -16.26 -19.60
N SER A 49 9.44 -15.76 -18.91
CA SER A 49 10.77 -16.37 -18.74
C SER A 49 10.85 -17.47 -17.67
N CYS A 50 9.72 -18.06 -17.28
CA CYS A 50 9.63 -19.18 -16.32
C CYS A 50 10.15 -18.86 -14.89
N GLN A 51 10.26 -17.58 -14.50
CA GLN A 51 10.55 -17.24 -13.11
C GLN A 51 9.27 -17.27 -12.27
N CYS A 52 9.26 -18.13 -11.25
CA CYS A 52 8.25 -18.09 -10.20
C CYS A 52 8.26 -16.70 -9.53
N TRP A 53 7.08 -16.09 -9.37
CA TRP A 53 6.89 -14.84 -8.63
C TRP A 53 7.63 -14.87 -7.27
N CYS A 54 8.50 -13.89 -7.05
CA CYS A 54 9.33 -13.75 -5.84
C CYS A 54 9.17 -12.33 -5.28
N PRO A 55 8.21 -12.10 -4.35
CA PRO A 55 7.89 -10.78 -3.80
C PRO A 55 9.09 -10.07 -3.20
N GLU A 56 10.05 -10.82 -2.64
CA GLU A 56 11.26 -10.31 -2.02
C GLU A 56 12.23 -9.68 -3.02
N SER A 57 12.13 -10.08 -4.29
CA SER A 57 12.95 -9.53 -5.39
C SER A 57 12.18 -8.62 -6.33
N GLN A 58 10.86 -8.83 -6.45
CA GLN A 58 10.00 -8.15 -7.41
C GLN A 58 9.12 -7.07 -6.77
N GLY A 59 8.90 -7.18 -5.46
CA GLY A 59 8.06 -6.26 -4.70
C GLY A 59 6.67 -6.79 -4.40
N PHE A 60 5.86 -5.97 -3.72
CA PHE A 60 4.56 -6.37 -3.18
C PHE A 60 3.71 -5.15 -2.81
N ILE A 61 2.47 -5.41 -2.40
CA ILE A 61 1.54 -4.37 -1.99
C ILE A 61 1.65 -4.13 -0.49
N VAL A 62 1.55 -2.86 -0.10
CA VAL A 62 1.58 -2.41 1.29
C VAL A 62 0.36 -1.54 1.53
N GLN A 63 -0.46 -1.89 2.51
CA GLN A 63 -1.55 -1.03 2.98
C GLN A 63 -1.08 -0.23 4.19
N LEU A 64 -1.14 1.09 4.07
CA LEU A 64 -0.80 2.02 5.14
C LEU A 64 -1.98 2.17 6.09
N GLU A 65 -1.75 1.96 7.38
CA GLU A 65 -2.74 2.18 8.43
C GLU A 65 -2.38 3.41 9.28
N GLU A 66 -3.37 3.97 9.97
CA GLU A 66 -3.21 5.17 10.82
C GLU A 66 -2.04 5.06 11.82
N SER A 67 -1.83 3.87 12.41
CA SER A 67 -0.74 3.62 13.36
C SER A 67 0.66 3.66 12.75
N ASP A 68 0.76 3.65 11.43
CA ASP A 68 2.03 3.57 10.72
C ASP A 68 2.62 4.94 10.42
N THR A 69 1.82 6.01 10.53
CA THR A 69 2.19 7.38 10.15
C THR A 69 3.39 7.97 10.91
N SER A 70 3.68 7.45 12.11
CA SER A 70 4.72 7.97 13.01
C SER A 70 5.95 7.06 13.17
N ARG A 71 5.96 5.88 12.52
CA ARG A 71 7.06 4.90 12.63
C ARG A 71 7.81 4.75 11.32
N ASN A 72 9.05 4.27 11.40
CA ASN A 72 9.78 3.81 10.23
C ASN A 72 9.05 2.58 9.67
N LEU A 73 8.67 2.67 8.40
CA LEU A 73 7.70 1.75 7.81
C LEU A 73 8.34 0.41 7.41
N MET A 74 9.60 0.43 6.99
CA MET A 74 10.31 -0.76 6.52
C MET A 74 11.78 -0.77 6.94
N PRO A 75 12.42 -1.94 7.10
CA PRO A 75 13.87 -2.02 7.31
C PRO A 75 14.68 -1.40 6.17
N VAL A 76 14.10 -1.39 4.96
CA VAL A 76 14.71 -0.84 3.73
C VAL A 76 14.54 0.68 3.63
N TRP A 77 13.54 1.24 4.32
CA TRP A 77 13.24 2.66 4.33
C TRP A 77 13.21 3.18 5.77
N GLN A 78 14.33 3.78 6.20
CA GLN A 78 14.41 4.47 7.49
C GLN A 78 13.67 5.81 7.48
N ASP A 79 13.12 6.21 6.34
CA ASP A 79 12.40 7.47 6.17
C ASP A 79 10.91 7.33 6.55
N GLN A 80 10.31 8.47 6.86
CA GLN A 80 8.86 8.57 7.09
C GLN A 80 8.13 8.48 5.74
N PHE A 81 6.86 8.06 5.75
CA PHE A 81 6.06 7.91 4.52
C PHE A 81 6.13 9.12 3.58
N LYS A 82 6.05 10.32 4.16
CA LYS A 82 6.06 11.60 3.45
C LYS A 82 7.33 11.86 2.62
N ASP A 83 8.41 11.14 2.92
CA ASP A 83 9.72 11.31 2.30
C ASP A 83 10.00 10.21 1.25
N ILE A 84 9.06 9.29 1.02
CA ILE A 84 9.18 8.26 -0.02
C ILE A 84 9.12 8.94 -1.41
N PRO A 85 10.11 8.68 -2.29
CA PRO A 85 10.12 9.21 -3.66
C PRO A 85 9.20 8.38 -4.55
N PHE A 86 7.89 8.60 -4.44
CA PHE A 86 6.92 7.92 -5.31
C PHE A 86 7.18 8.25 -6.78
N GLU A 87 7.14 7.22 -7.62
CA GLU A 87 7.24 7.33 -9.09
C GLU A 87 5.91 7.81 -9.69
N SER A 88 4.80 7.33 -9.14
CA SER A 88 3.46 7.79 -9.52
C SER A 88 2.47 7.59 -8.38
N VAL A 89 1.40 8.38 -8.40
CA VAL A 89 0.24 8.20 -7.54
C VAL A 89 -1.01 8.34 -8.40
N HIS A 90 -1.98 7.45 -8.23
CA HIS A 90 -3.30 7.62 -8.81
C HIS A 90 -4.38 7.34 -7.77
N TYR A 91 -5.59 7.85 -8.02
CA TYR A 91 -6.71 7.72 -7.10
C TYR A 91 -7.76 6.76 -7.65
N GLN A 92 -8.17 5.78 -6.85
CA GLN A 92 -9.21 4.81 -7.22
C GLN A 92 -9.99 4.37 -5.99
N ASP A 93 -11.32 4.38 -6.09
CA ASP A 93 -12.25 3.81 -5.10
C ASP A 93 -12.02 4.28 -3.64
N GLY A 94 -11.62 5.53 -3.45
CA GLY A 94 -11.34 6.10 -2.11
C GLY A 94 -9.93 5.82 -1.60
N PHE A 95 -9.02 5.33 -2.45
CA PHE A 95 -7.63 5.08 -2.11
C PHE A 95 -6.69 5.85 -3.03
N TYR A 96 -5.59 6.33 -2.44
CA TYR A 96 -4.39 6.66 -3.18
C TYR A 96 -3.58 5.38 -3.38
N ILE A 97 -3.25 5.07 -4.63
CA ILE A 97 -2.34 3.99 -5.00
C ILE A 97 -1.02 4.63 -5.41
N ALA A 98 -0.02 4.55 -4.55
CA ALA A 98 1.28 5.17 -4.74
C ALA A 98 2.33 4.11 -5.07
N VAL A 99 3.01 4.27 -6.20
CA VAL A 99 4.03 3.34 -6.68
C VAL A 99 5.41 3.91 -6.38
N VAL A 100 6.30 3.06 -5.87
CA VAL A 100 7.72 3.39 -5.77
C VAL A 100 8.55 2.26 -6.37
N ILE A 101 9.52 2.60 -7.21
CA ILE A 101 10.44 1.65 -7.83
C ILE A 101 11.81 1.89 -7.21
N LEU A 102 12.30 0.91 -6.46
CA LEU A 102 13.58 1.03 -5.76
C LEU A 102 14.77 0.68 -6.65
N ASN A 103 14.55 -0.22 -7.60
CA ASN A 103 15.51 -0.60 -8.63
C ASN A 103 14.74 -1.25 -9.79
N ASN A 104 15.46 -1.62 -10.85
CA ASN A 104 14.86 -2.18 -12.07
C ASN A 104 13.99 -3.42 -11.85
N ASN A 105 14.12 -4.10 -10.71
CA ASN A 105 13.40 -5.33 -10.42
C ASN A 105 12.41 -5.20 -9.26
N PHE A 106 12.60 -4.28 -8.30
CA PHE A 106 11.81 -4.20 -7.08
C PHE A 106 10.96 -2.92 -7.02
N GLY A 107 9.65 -3.07 -6.88
CA GLY A 107 8.72 -1.96 -6.67
C GLY A 107 7.62 -2.24 -5.64
N LEU A 108 7.23 -1.22 -4.88
CA LEU A 108 6.14 -1.33 -3.92
C LEU A 108 4.92 -0.56 -4.42
N ILE A 109 3.75 -1.13 -4.15
CA ILE A 109 2.47 -0.47 -4.37
C ILE A 109 1.89 -0.17 -2.99
N TRP A 110 1.81 1.10 -2.64
CA TRP A 110 1.21 1.58 -1.41
C TRP A 110 -0.26 1.88 -1.62
N LEU A 111 -1.12 1.22 -0.85
CA LEU A 111 -2.55 1.54 -0.75
C LEU A 111 -2.76 2.40 0.48
N VAL A 112 -3.27 3.61 0.27
CA VAL A 112 -3.57 4.56 1.34
C VAL A 112 -5.02 4.99 1.25
N GLU A 113 -5.84 4.59 2.23
CA GLU A 113 -7.24 4.99 2.31
C GLU A 113 -7.34 6.50 2.48
N ASP A 114 -8.15 7.17 1.65
CA ASP A 114 -8.44 8.61 1.76
C ASP A 114 -9.30 8.89 3.00
N ALA A 115 -8.62 8.89 4.14
CA ALA A 115 -9.23 8.98 5.45
C ALA A 115 -8.80 10.26 6.18
N PRO A 116 -9.55 10.70 7.22
CA PRO A 116 -9.23 11.89 7.99
C PRO A 116 -7.87 11.83 8.71
N TRP A 117 -7.35 10.63 8.96
CA TRP A 117 -6.06 10.43 9.63
C TRP A 117 -4.86 10.70 8.71
N ILE A 118 -5.06 10.76 7.38
CA ILE A 118 -4.02 11.25 6.48
C ILE A 118 -3.82 12.75 6.77
N ASP A 119 -2.73 13.06 7.45
CA ASP A 119 -2.32 14.41 7.79
C ASP A 119 -1.85 15.22 6.57
N GLY A 120 -1.59 16.52 6.79
CA GLY A 120 -1.13 17.43 5.74
C GLY A 120 0.09 16.91 4.98
N PRO A 121 1.23 16.61 5.63
CA PRO A 121 2.42 16.12 4.96
C PRO A 121 2.23 14.85 4.13
N ILE A 122 1.49 13.85 4.65
CA ILE A 122 1.22 12.61 3.91
C ILE A 122 0.32 12.90 2.71
N ARG A 123 -0.74 13.69 2.92
CA ARG A 123 -1.67 14.06 1.84
C ARG A 123 -0.99 14.89 0.76
N ASP A 124 -0.09 15.78 1.16
CA ASP A 124 0.64 16.67 0.26
C ASP A 124 1.59 15.87 -0.64
N VAL A 125 2.29 14.86 -0.12
CA VAL A 125 3.15 14.01 -0.97
C VAL A 125 2.32 13.18 -1.95
N LEU A 126 1.18 12.64 -1.52
CA LEU A 126 0.30 11.86 -2.38
C LEU A 126 -0.26 12.72 -3.51
N LYS A 127 -0.77 13.92 -3.19
CA LYS A 127 -1.33 14.84 -4.18
C LYS A 127 -0.28 15.42 -5.13
N ARG A 128 0.93 15.69 -4.65
CA ARG A 128 2.02 16.24 -5.48
C ARG A 128 2.47 15.26 -6.57
N ASN A 129 2.47 13.97 -6.26
CA ASN A 129 2.87 12.92 -7.18
C ASN A 129 1.69 12.30 -7.93
N MET A 130 0.49 12.90 -7.83
CA MET A 130 -0.70 12.38 -8.48
C MET A 130 -0.66 12.67 -9.98
N ASP A 131 -0.80 11.63 -10.80
CA ASP A 131 -0.89 11.77 -12.25
C ASP A 131 -2.09 12.68 -12.60
N THR A 132 -1.85 13.66 -13.47
CA THR A 132 -2.83 14.70 -13.84
C THR A 132 -3.76 14.27 -14.96
#